data_AF-A0A166SF64-F1
#
_entry.id   AF-A0A166SF64-F1
#
_cell.length_a   1.000
_cell.length_b   1.000
_cell.length_c   1.000
_cell.angle_alpha   90.00
_cell.angle_beta   90.00
_cell.angle_gamma   90.00
#
_symmetry.space_group_name_H-M   'P 1'
#
loop_
_entity.id
_entity.type
_entity.pdbx_description
1 polymer ?
#
loop_
_entity_poly.entity_id
_entity_poly.type
_entity_poly.pdbx_seq_one_letter_code
_entity_poly.pdbx_strand_id
1 'polypeptide(L)' 'MHRYLVSLDSVQKRSIVCALVTRECSMDLTEQETLDGVDTLVDPHTAIIFTSLGLLPLENEALSPRLPDQSWRYSSSRHP' A
#
# COMPACT_ATOMS: atom_id res chain seq x y z
N MET A 1 11.09 6.83 -14.76
CA MET A 1 9.79 6.62 -14.08
C MET A 1 9.89 5.33 -13.30
N HIS A 2 9.47 5.33 -12.05
CA HIS A 2 9.45 4.13 -11.21
C HIS A 2 8.05 3.53 -11.27
N ARG A 3 8.00 2.22 -11.53
CA ARG A 3 6.76 1.47 -11.65
C ARG A 3 6.46 0.75 -10.35
N TYR A 4 5.24 0.92 -9.89
CA TYR A 4 4.76 0.40 -8.62
C TYR A 4 3.48 -0.39 -8.84
N LEU A 5 3.27 -1.43 -8.03
CA LEU A 5 2.03 -2.21 -8.10
C LEU A 5 1.01 -1.62 -7.15
N VAL A 6 -0.23 -1.48 -7.59
CA VAL A 6 -1.34 -0.97 -6.77
C VAL A 6 -2.48 -1.98 -6.80
N SER A 7 -3.10 -2.23 -5.64
CA SER A 7 -4.25 -3.14 -5.57
C SER A 7 -5.48 -2.50 -6.19
N LEU A 8 -6.36 -3.30 -6.80
CA LEU A 8 -7.58 -2.80 -7.41
C LEU A 8 -8.49 -2.05 -6.41
N ASP A 9 -8.54 -2.52 -5.15
CA ASP A 9 -9.22 -1.83 -4.05
C ASP A 9 -8.66 -0.43 -3.79
N SER A 10 -7.36 -0.23 -3.99
CA SER A 10 -6.70 1.07 -3.84
C SER A 10 -6.91 1.97 -5.05
N VAL A 11 -7.02 1.40 -6.25
CA VAL A 11 -7.35 2.14 -7.46
C VAL A 11 -8.73 2.81 -7.34
N GLN A 12 -9.67 2.15 -6.66
CA GLN A 12 -11.00 2.72 -6.38
C GLN A 12 -10.94 3.95 -5.45
N LYS A 13 -9.88 4.11 -4.64
CA LYS A 13 -9.62 5.30 -3.82
C LYS A 13 -8.99 6.42 -4.67
N ARG A 14 -9.74 6.90 -5.67
CA ARG A 14 -9.25 7.79 -6.75
C ARG A 14 -8.45 9.00 -6.28
N SER A 15 -8.80 9.63 -5.16
CA SER A 15 -8.07 10.77 -4.61
C SER A 15 -6.61 10.42 -4.25
N ILE A 16 -6.36 9.21 -3.76
CA ILE A 16 -5.01 8.72 -3.43
C ILE A 16 -4.23 8.49 -4.71
N VAL A 17 -4.82 7.75 -5.66
CA VAL A 17 -4.22 7.48 -6.97
C VAL A 17 -3.81 8.79 -7.66
N CYS A 18 -4.72 9.77 -7.70
CA CYS A 18 -4.45 11.07 -8.29
C CYS A 18 -3.28 11.80 -7.60
N ALA A 19 -3.13 11.68 -6.28
CA ALA A 19 -2.02 12.26 -5.55
C ALA A 19 -0.68 11.56 -5.86
N LEU A 20 -0.69 10.23 -6.00
CA LEU A 20 0.52 9.43 -6.26
C LEU A 20 1.09 9.64 -7.67
N VAL A 21 0.24 9.92 -8.67
CA VAL A 21 0.67 10.17 -10.05
C VAL A 21 1.08 11.63 -10.32
N THR A 22 0.99 12.50 -9.30
CA THR A 22 1.48 13.89 -9.40
C THR A 22 2.99 13.94 -9.66
N ARG A 23 3.50 15.12 -10.03
CA ARG A 23 4.92 15.30 -10.29
C ARG A 23 5.76 15.11 -9.02
N GLU A 24 5.20 15.41 -7.86
CA GLU A 24 5.85 15.30 -6.56
C GLU A 24 6.14 13.83 -6.20
N CYS A 25 5.20 12.93 -6.48
CA CYS A 25 5.34 11.50 -6.21
C CYS A 25 5.88 10.71 -7.42
N SER A 26 5.64 11.17 -8.65
CA SER A 26 6.15 10.62 -9.91
C SER A 26 6.00 9.09 -10.04
N MET A 27 4.90 8.54 -9.52
CA MET A 27 4.63 7.10 -9.53
C MET A 27 3.94 6.68 -10.84
N ASP A 28 4.51 5.68 -11.52
CA ASP A 28 3.83 4.93 -12.58
C ASP A 28 3.15 3.73 -11.93
N LEU A 29 1.81 3.68 -11.94
CA LEU A 29 1.03 2.68 -11.21
C LEU A 29 0.57 1.58 -12.15
N THR A 30 0.88 0.33 -11.81
CA THR A 30 0.40 -0.86 -12.49
C THR A 30 -0.60 -1.57 -11.61
N GLU A 31 -1.82 -1.74 -12.13
CA GLU A 31 -2.92 -2.34 -11.39
C GLU A 31 -2.72 -3.84 -11.24
N GLN A 32 -3.02 -4.35 -10.05
CA GLN A 32 -3.06 -5.77 -9.75
C GLN A 32 -4.34 -6.08 -8.96
N GLU A 33 -4.98 -7.20 -9.27
CA GLU A 33 -6.27 -7.60 -8.69
C GLU A 33 -6.22 -7.66 -7.16
N THR A 34 -5.16 -8.25 -6.60
CA THR A 34 -4.88 -8.30 -5.17
C THR A 34 -3.39 -8.20 -4.89
N LEU A 35 -3.05 -7.58 -3.75
CA LEU A 35 -1.70 -7.54 -3.18
C LEU A 35 -1.67 -8.16 -1.77
N ASP A 36 -2.54 -9.14 -1.51
CA ASP A 36 -2.62 -9.88 -0.24
C ASP A 36 -2.69 -8.98 1.02
N GLY A 37 -3.50 -7.91 0.95
CA GLY A 37 -3.77 -7.05 2.09
C GLY A 37 -2.84 -5.84 2.22
N VAL A 38 -2.11 -5.45 1.17
CA VAL A 38 -1.50 -4.12 1.05
C VAL A 38 -2.11 -3.32 -0.10
N ASP A 39 -1.89 -2.01 -0.08
CA ASP A 39 -2.46 -1.10 -1.07
C ASP A 39 -1.47 -0.82 -2.23
N THR A 40 -0.18 -0.77 -1.93
CA THR A 40 0.86 -0.51 -2.93
C THR A 40 2.16 -1.25 -2.60
N LEU A 41 2.80 -1.83 -3.60
CA LEU A 41 4.16 -2.37 -3.51
C LEU A 41 5.14 -1.41 -4.20
N VAL A 42 6.13 -0.98 -3.43
CA VAL A 42 7.19 -0.09 -3.89
C VAL A 42 8.34 -0.90 -4.47
N ASP A 43 8.70 -1.98 -3.76
CA ASP A 43 9.76 -2.93 -4.09
C ASP A 43 9.47 -4.27 -3.36
N PRO A 44 10.29 -5.32 -3.53
CA PRO A 44 10.06 -6.64 -2.89
C PRO A 44 10.00 -6.62 -1.35
N HIS A 45 10.48 -5.56 -0.70
CA HIS A 45 10.60 -5.42 0.74
C HIS A 45 9.82 -4.21 1.29
N THR A 46 9.15 -3.43 0.44
CA THR A 46 8.45 -2.22 0.88
C THR A 46 7.02 -2.21 0.37
N ALA A 47 6.07 -2.17 1.31
CA ALA A 47 4.65 -2.09 1.05
C ALA A 47 4.00 -0.92 1.80
N ILE A 48 2.92 -0.39 1.25
CA ILE A 48 2.15 0.73 1.80
C ILE A 48 0.70 0.29 2.00
N ILE A 49 0.11 0.71 3.12
CA ILE A 49 -1.33 0.59 3.43
C ILE A 49 -1.86 2.00 3.68
N PHE A 50 -2.94 2.39 3.01
CA PHE A 50 -3.62 3.67 3.24
C PHE A 50 -4.84 3.47 4.11
N THR A 51 -4.88 4.18 5.24
CA THR A 51 -6.03 4.27 6.15
C THR A 51 -6.49 5.71 6.31
N SER A 52 -7.80 5.89 6.48
CA SER A 52 -8.38 7.20 6.76
C SER A 52 -8.21 7.55 8.23
N LEU A 53 -7.50 8.64 8.53
CA LEU A 53 -7.35 9.12 9.91
C LEU A 53 -8.69 9.35 10.63
N GLY A 54 -9.71 9.81 9.90
CA GLY A 54 -11.04 10.03 10.45
C GLY A 54 -11.82 8.75 10.73
N LEU A 55 -11.47 7.64 10.08
CA LEU A 55 -12.07 6.32 10.28
C LEU A 55 -11.20 5.39 11.13
N LEU A 56 -9.99 5.81 11.51
CA LEU A 56 -9.03 4.99 12.26
C LEU A 56 -9.65 4.27 13.46
N PRO A 57 -10.46 4.90 14.34
CA PRO A 57 -11.05 4.19 15.47
C PRO A 57 -11.94 3.00 15.05
N LEU A 58 -12.60 3.10 13.91
CA LEU A 58 -13.45 2.06 13.34
C LEU A 58 -12.62 1.02 12.56
N GLU A 59 -11.61 1.47 11.83
CA GLU A 59 -10.73 0.60 11.04
C GLU A 59 -9.66 -0.11 11.87
N ASN A 60 -9.43 0.32 13.13
CA ASN A 60 -8.38 -0.21 13.99
C ASN A 60 -8.49 -1.73 14.18
N GLU A 61 -9.71 -2.24 14.39
CA GLU A 61 -9.97 -3.68 14.55
C GLU A 61 -9.58 -4.47 13.28
N ALA A 62 -9.69 -3.86 12.10
CA ALA A 62 -9.29 -4.47 10.84
C ALA A 62 -7.79 -4.28 10.52
N LEU A 63 -7.20 -3.16 10.92
CA LEU A 63 -5.79 -2.82 10.69
C LEU A 63 -4.84 -3.53 11.66
N SER A 64 -5.18 -3.57 12.95
CA SER A 64 -4.36 -4.17 14.01
C SER A 64 -3.89 -5.60 13.71
N PRO A 65 -4.73 -6.54 13.24
CA PRO A 65 -4.28 -7.89 12.91
C PRO A 65 -3.47 -7.95 11.60
N ARG A 66 -3.69 -7.02 10.67
CA ARG A 66 -3.00 -7.01 9.36
C ARG A 66 -1.57 -6.49 9.48
N LEU A 67 -1.31 -5.52 10.35
CA LEU A 67 0.00 -4.87 10.45
C LEU A 67 1.14 -5.84 10.81
N PRO A 68 1.01 -6.76 11.79
CA PRO A 68 2.05 -7.75 12.09
C PRO A 68 2.33 -8.68 10.91
N ASP A 69 1.29 -9.17 10.23
CA ASP A 69 1.42 -10.09 9.09
C ASP A 69 2.22 -9.45 7.96
N GLN A 70 1.88 -8.20 7.60
CA GLN A 70 2.60 -7.49 6.55
C GLN A 70 4.00 -7.06 6.99
N SER A 71 4.16 -6.65 8.26
CA SER A 71 5.48 -6.29 8.82
C SER A 71 6.47 -7.45 8.79
N TRP A 72 5.98 -8.68 8.96
CA TRP A 72 6.80 -9.88 8.80
C TRP A 72 7.17 -10.12 7.34
N ARG A 73 6.21 -10.05 6.42
CA ARG A 73 6.42 -10.32 4.98
C ARG A 73 7.40 -9.34 4.33
N TYR A 74 7.35 -8.09 4.74
CA TYR A 74 8.17 -7.00 4.20
C TYR A 74 9.30 -6.58 5.14
N SER A 75 9.69 -7.44 6.09
CA SER A 75 10.82 -7.13 6.97
C SER A 75 12.13 -7.09 6.19
N SER A 76 12.84 -5.97 6.25
CA SER A 76 14.16 -5.76 5.66
C SER A 76 15.28 -6.55 6.35
N SER A 77 14.99 -7.29 7.43
CA SER A 77 15.98 -8.02 8.23
C SER A 77 16.41 -9.38 7.64
N ARG A 78 16.17 -9.64 6.36
CA ARG A 78 16.57 -10.90 5.70
C ARG A 78 17.47 -10.63 4.48
N HIS A 79 18.67 -10.13 4.75
CA HIS A 79 19.80 -10.28 3.83
C HIS A 79 20.91 -11.10 4.53
N PRO A 80 21.27 -12.30 4.04
CA PRO A 80 22.60 -12.86 4.22
C PRO A 80 23.64 -12.15 3.33
#